data_AF-A0A8S0G1U0-F1
#
_entry.id   AF-A0A8S0G1U0-F1
#
_cell.length_a   1.000
_cell.length_b   1.000
_cell.length_c   1.000
_cell.angle_alpha   90.00
_cell.angle_beta   90.00
_cell.angle_gamma   90.00
#
_symmetry.space_group_name_H-M   'P 1'
#
loop_
_entity.id
_entity.type
_entity.pdbx_description
1 polymer ?
#
loop_
_entity_poly.entity_id
_entity_poly.type
_entity_poly.pdbx_seq_one_letter_code
_entity_poly.pdbx_strand_id
1 'polypeptide(L)'
;MHSWKKKLVVSQLALACTLAAITSQANAANYDTWGYHDNTTTDLVWPYDTDNDGIADAGGMDPMGSDGNYVTYNGFVYYNNANGDFDTVFKGDTVNGTISTYYLNHDYASGSVNQLDISNSVIHGSITSELPFGYYSITPAEVNAKGEVVTPQTYSGYNFYNGITTDLDYNWYDGDVFTLNVSNSTIDHDDYEALYFTDTYLDGDKSKSTNETFYTALGVAVNLDVESNINITNNSRVAGIALSEGNTSNTTYTSEYHQWDNNINVSNSTVTSGSQTPLEESNGFFGKSAEPSDYAGNGGENDVALSFSDNAGSNYSMKNNVNFDHSTLLGDVEFTSHWNNDGVFFYSSTGHDSNGDGVLDTNGGWVDDAQNVDELNITLNNGSKWVGSANMSAEVIAPADMYDVAPNSLTPGATIEANDWGRIIDNKVFQSGVFNVALNNGSEWNTVNSSVIDTLAVNNGSQVNVTDSSLVSDTIGLTNGSSLNIGEDGLVATDHLTVDSYSTVNLTESTGWNTTILTCMPIPSP
;
A
#
# COMPACT_ATOMS: atom_id res chain seq x y z
N MET A 1 57.01 -23.03 22.78
CA MET A 1 56.10 -23.66 21.81
C MET A 1 55.69 -25.03 22.33
N HIS A 2 54.57 -25.07 23.05
CA HIS A 2 53.70 -26.23 23.25
C HIS A 2 52.41 -25.66 23.86
N SER A 3 51.28 -25.80 23.15
CA SER A 3 49.97 -25.34 23.63
C SER A 3 49.19 -26.52 24.21
N TRP A 4 48.62 -26.28 25.38
CA TRP A 4 47.87 -27.23 26.20
C TRP A 4 46.43 -27.40 25.72
N LYS A 5 45.92 -28.63 25.87
CA LYS A 5 44.50 -28.97 25.86
C LYS A 5 43.76 -28.21 26.98
N LYS A 6 42.63 -27.59 26.66
CA LYS A 6 41.50 -27.47 27.59
C LYS A 6 40.20 -27.87 26.88
N LYS A 7 39.48 -28.76 27.56
CA LYS A 7 38.15 -29.28 27.24
C LYS A 7 37.14 -28.12 27.28
N LEU A 8 36.40 -27.91 26.21
CA LEU A 8 35.15 -27.16 26.25
C LEU A 8 34.06 -28.14 26.68
N VAL A 9 33.52 -27.94 27.88
CA VAL A 9 32.31 -28.62 28.33
C VAL A 9 31.14 -27.83 27.77
N VAL A 10 30.54 -28.32 26.68
CA VAL A 10 29.24 -27.83 26.23
C VAL A 10 28.20 -28.40 27.19
N SER A 11 27.48 -27.53 27.89
CA SER A 11 26.41 -27.95 28.81
C SER A 11 25.30 -28.63 28.00
N GLN A 12 24.77 -29.73 28.52
CA GLN A 12 23.62 -30.45 27.97
C GLN A 12 22.30 -29.66 28.06
N LEU A 13 22.36 -28.34 28.28
CA LEU A 13 21.20 -27.44 28.35
C LEU A 13 21.00 -26.62 27.05
N ALA A 14 21.92 -26.69 26.10
CA ALA A 14 21.78 -26.06 24.78
C ALA A 14 21.34 -27.06 23.67
N LEU A 15 20.96 -28.29 24.05
CA LEU A 15 20.59 -29.37 23.12
C LEU A 15 19.10 -29.74 23.24
N ALA A 16 18.25 -28.75 23.53
CA ALA A 16 16.79 -28.89 23.51
C ALA A 16 16.08 -27.86 22.59
N CYS A 17 16.80 -26.90 21.99
CA CYS A 17 16.25 -25.94 21.02
C CYS A 17 16.64 -26.22 19.56
N THR A 18 17.28 -27.35 19.25
CA THR A 18 17.67 -27.71 17.87
C THR A 18 17.12 -29.05 17.40
N LEU A 19 16.23 -29.69 18.18
CA LEU A 19 15.58 -30.96 17.83
C LEU A 19 14.05 -30.83 17.59
N ALA A 20 13.57 -29.62 17.25
CA ALA A 20 12.21 -29.40 16.75
C ALA A 20 12.16 -29.00 15.25
N ALA A 21 13.30 -29.04 14.54
CA ALA A 21 13.41 -28.67 13.12
C ALA A 21 13.84 -29.84 12.22
N ILE A 22 13.49 -31.08 12.59
CA ILE A 22 13.56 -32.24 11.69
C ILE A 22 12.36 -33.15 11.97
N THR A 23 11.16 -32.62 11.76
CA THR A 23 9.96 -33.44 11.57
C THR A 23 9.27 -32.91 10.31
N SER A 24 9.33 -33.73 9.26
CA SER A 24 8.79 -33.55 7.91
C SER A 24 9.18 -32.26 7.19
N GLN A 25 10.26 -32.31 6.41
CA GLN A 25 10.18 -31.76 5.05
C GLN A 25 9.02 -32.52 4.37
N ALA A 26 7.80 -32.02 4.52
CA ALA A 26 6.81 -32.20 3.47
C ALA A 26 7.46 -31.62 2.20
N ASN A 27 7.34 -32.32 1.07
CA ASN A 27 8.01 -31.91 -0.16
C ASN A 27 7.70 -30.43 -0.43
N ALA A 28 8.70 -29.57 -0.32
CA ALA A 28 8.62 -28.20 -0.82
C ALA A 28 8.15 -28.30 -2.27
N ALA A 29 7.00 -27.72 -2.57
CA ALA A 29 6.48 -27.66 -3.92
C ALA A 29 6.90 -26.34 -4.57
N ASN A 30 7.21 -26.40 -5.86
CA ASN A 30 7.43 -25.23 -6.68
C ASN A 30 6.20 -25.05 -7.56
N TYR A 31 5.63 -23.84 -7.55
CA TYR A 31 4.45 -23.50 -8.31
C TYR A 31 4.75 -22.32 -9.23
N ASP A 32 4.44 -22.45 -10.52
CA ASP A 32 4.42 -21.33 -11.46
C ASP A 32 2.95 -21.01 -11.76
N THR A 33 2.49 -19.80 -11.41
CA THR A 33 1.07 -19.44 -11.56
C THR A 33 0.73 -19.05 -12.99
N TRP A 34 1.72 -18.59 -13.75
CA TRP A 34 1.61 -18.11 -15.12
C TRP A 34 2.38 -19.02 -16.07
N GLY A 35 1.85 -19.24 -17.27
CA GLY A 35 2.51 -20.03 -18.30
C GLY A 35 2.20 -19.53 -19.70
N TYR A 36 3.22 -19.46 -20.56
CA TYR A 36 3.09 -19.10 -21.97
C TYR A 36 3.14 -20.35 -22.87
N HIS A 37 2.25 -20.39 -23.85
CA HIS A 37 2.15 -21.48 -24.84
C HIS A 37 2.38 -20.93 -26.24
N ASP A 38 3.53 -21.32 -26.80
CA ASP A 38 3.99 -20.98 -28.15
C ASP A 38 3.32 -21.91 -29.19
N ASN A 39 2.68 -21.32 -30.20
CA ASN A 39 2.16 -21.99 -31.37
C ASN A 39 3.07 -21.80 -32.59
N THR A 40 4.09 -22.65 -32.66
CA THR A 40 5.09 -22.67 -33.74
C THR A 40 4.59 -22.92 -35.18
N THR A 41 3.28 -23.09 -35.41
CA THR A 41 2.71 -23.66 -36.65
C THR A 41 1.78 -22.74 -37.43
N THR A 42 1.68 -21.49 -37.03
CA THR A 42 0.75 -20.50 -37.56
C THR A 42 1.52 -19.29 -38.09
N ASP A 43 1.00 -18.71 -39.17
CA ASP A 43 1.53 -17.46 -39.72
C ASP A 43 1.11 -16.30 -38.79
N LEU A 44 2.01 -15.35 -38.54
CA LEU A 44 1.74 -14.17 -37.72
C LEU A 44 0.76 -13.23 -38.47
N VAL A 45 -0.51 -13.20 -38.05
CA VAL A 45 -1.56 -12.38 -38.69
C VAL A 45 -1.69 -11.06 -37.94
N TRP A 46 -0.84 -10.08 -38.27
CA TRP A 46 -1.03 -8.70 -37.82
C TRP A 46 -2.51 -8.28 -37.97
N PRO A 47 -3.22 -7.91 -36.89
CA PRO A 47 -4.44 -7.16 -37.08
C PRO A 47 -4.01 -5.82 -37.66
N TYR A 48 -4.22 -5.70 -38.96
CA TYR A 48 -4.41 -4.46 -39.72
C TYR A 48 -4.23 -3.17 -38.88
N ASP A 49 -3.10 -2.49 -39.09
CA ASP A 49 -2.91 -1.05 -38.87
C ASP A 49 -4.21 -0.31 -39.29
N THR A 50 -5.02 0.12 -38.31
CA THR A 50 -6.29 0.81 -38.57
C THR A 50 -6.15 2.33 -38.67
N ASP A 51 -5.00 2.90 -38.34
CA ASP A 51 -4.75 4.34 -38.33
C ASP A 51 -3.91 4.84 -39.52
N ASN A 52 -3.27 3.94 -40.26
CA ASN A 52 -2.60 4.19 -41.53
C ASN A 52 -1.61 5.38 -41.45
N ASP A 53 -0.94 5.52 -40.30
CA ASP A 53 -0.02 6.61 -40.01
C ASP A 53 1.46 6.26 -40.26
N GLY A 54 1.75 4.97 -40.49
CA GLY A 54 3.08 4.47 -40.82
C GLY A 54 4.07 4.49 -39.65
N ILE A 55 3.59 4.58 -38.41
CA ILE A 55 4.40 4.43 -37.21
C ILE A 55 4.30 2.96 -36.76
N ALA A 56 5.45 2.28 -36.67
CA ALA A 56 5.50 0.97 -36.04
C ALA A 56 5.22 1.17 -34.54
N ASP A 57 4.16 0.56 -34.03
CA ASP A 57 3.85 0.60 -32.60
C ASP A 57 5.01 -0.06 -31.85
N ALA A 58 5.73 0.73 -31.08
CA ALA A 58 7.00 0.35 -30.51
C ALA A 58 6.76 -0.49 -29.25
N GLY A 59 6.80 -1.82 -29.39
CA GLY A 59 7.10 -2.72 -28.26
C GLY A 59 5.93 -3.36 -27.52
N GLY A 60 4.75 -3.51 -28.13
CA GLY A 60 3.66 -4.33 -27.58
C GLY A 60 3.64 -5.75 -28.15
N MET A 61 3.36 -6.75 -27.31
CA MET A 61 3.07 -8.14 -27.73
C MET A 61 1.79 -8.17 -28.60
N ASP A 62 1.71 -9.09 -29.56
CA ASP A 62 0.53 -9.28 -30.40
C ASP A 62 -0.67 -9.70 -29.52
N PRO A 63 -1.88 -9.10 -29.66
CA PRO A 63 -3.07 -9.58 -28.96
C PRO A 63 -3.25 -11.11 -29.05
N MET A 64 -3.62 -11.73 -27.93
CA MET A 64 -3.83 -13.17 -27.81
C MET A 64 -4.71 -13.70 -28.96
N GLY A 65 -4.20 -14.69 -29.69
CA GLY A 65 -4.94 -15.40 -30.74
C GLY A 65 -4.68 -14.96 -32.19
N SER A 66 -3.79 -14.00 -32.43
CA SER A 66 -3.36 -13.60 -33.78
C SER A 66 -2.70 -14.76 -34.57
N ASP A 67 -1.89 -15.56 -33.89
CA ASP A 67 -1.33 -16.83 -34.39
C ASP A 67 -1.68 -18.03 -33.49
N GLY A 68 -2.49 -17.86 -32.44
CA GLY A 68 -2.87 -18.95 -31.54
C GLY A 68 -1.92 -19.20 -30.37
N ASN A 69 -0.97 -18.29 -30.14
CA ASN A 69 -0.29 -18.13 -28.85
C ASN A 69 -1.28 -17.78 -27.73
N TYR A 70 -1.01 -18.26 -26.52
CA TYR A 70 -1.82 -17.91 -25.35
C TYR A 70 -1.06 -18.01 -24.03
N VAL A 71 -1.49 -17.19 -23.07
CA VAL A 71 -1.06 -17.27 -21.67
C VAL A 71 -2.12 -18.05 -20.87
N THR A 72 -1.65 -18.79 -19.88
CA THR A 72 -2.48 -19.50 -18.89
C THR A 72 -2.18 -18.98 -17.51
N TYR A 73 -3.21 -19.00 -16.66
CA TYR A 73 -3.10 -18.65 -15.25
C TYR A 73 -3.76 -19.75 -14.40
N ASN A 74 -3.05 -20.22 -13.37
CA ASN A 74 -3.48 -21.31 -12.48
C ASN A 74 -3.24 -20.99 -10.99
N GLY A 75 -3.10 -19.70 -10.62
CA GLY A 75 -2.77 -19.27 -9.25
C GLY A 75 -3.95 -19.00 -8.32
N PHE A 76 -5.16 -19.46 -8.65
CA PHE A 76 -6.35 -19.23 -7.83
C PHE A 76 -6.40 -20.13 -6.60
N VAL A 77 -6.73 -19.53 -5.45
CA VAL A 77 -6.96 -20.21 -4.16
C VAL A 77 -8.46 -20.43 -3.94
N TYR A 78 -8.83 -21.61 -3.42
CA TYR A 78 -10.22 -22.00 -3.19
C TYR A 78 -10.46 -22.60 -1.80
N TYR A 79 -11.70 -22.51 -1.33
CA TYR A 79 -12.16 -23.27 -0.18
C TYR A 79 -12.31 -24.76 -0.54
N ASN A 80 -11.53 -25.65 0.10
CA ASN A 80 -11.50 -27.10 -0.13
C ASN A 80 -11.19 -27.52 -1.58
N ASN A 81 -9.91 -27.44 -1.93
CA ASN A 81 -9.39 -27.89 -3.21
C ASN A 81 -9.59 -29.41 -3.45
N ALA A 82 -10.45 -29.76 -4.40
CA ALA A 82 -10.63 -31.14 -4.89
C ALA A 82 -9.99 -31.40 -6.27
N ASN A 83 -9.53 -30.36 -6.97
CA ASN A 83 -9.16 -30.41 -8.39
C ASN A 83 -7.67 -30.13 -8.69
N GLY A 84 -6.84 -29.90 -7.67
CA GLY A 84 -5.41 -29.63 -7.85
C GLY A 84 -5.05 -28.15 -8.02
N ASP A 85 -5.96 -27.24 -7.65
CA ASP A 85 -5.75 -25.79 -7.61
C ASP A 85 -4.87 -25.37 -6.41
N PHE A 86 -4.65 -24.08 -6.15
CA PHE A 86 -3.86 -23.66 -4.98
C PHE A 86 -4.66 -23.90 -3.69
N ASP A 87 -4.00 -24.45 -2.66
CA ASP A 87 -4.58 -24.60 -1.31
C ASP A 87 -4.46 -23.29 -0.52
N THR A 88 -5.17 -23.17 0.59
CA THR A 88 -5.09 -21.99 1.47
C THR A 88 -3.85 -22.00 2.37
N VAL A 89 -2.98 -23.01 2.26
CA VAL A 89 -1.81 -23.20 3.11
C VAL A 89 -0.57 -23.51 2.29
N PHE A 90 0.43 -22.63 2.38
CA PHE A 90 1.77 -22.79 1.81
C PHE A 90 2.77 -23.05 2.93
N LYS A 91 3.51 -24.15 2.84
CA LYS A 91 4.43 -24.56 3.91
C LYS A 91 5.74 -25.14 3.38
N GLY A 92 6.77 -24.31 3.36
CA GLY A 92 8.06 -24.70 2.79
C GLY A 92 8.08 -24.59 1.27
N ASP A 93 7.11 -23.90 0.68
CA ASP A 93 6.88 -23.88 -0.76
C ASP A 93 7.56 -22.68 -1.42
N THR A 94 7.77 -22.80 -2.73
CA THR A 94 8.17 -21.69 -3.59
C THR A 94 7.06 -21.43 -4.61
N VAL A 95 6.57 -20.21 -4.67
CA VAL A 95 5.59 -19.78 -5.68
C VAL A 95 6.22 -18.70 -6.53
N ASN A 96 6.06 -18.82 -7.84
CA ASN A 96 6.53 -17.91 -8.86
C ASN A 96 5.32 -17.34 -9.60
N GLY A 97 5.08 -16.04 -9.45
CA GLY A 97 3.93 -15.33 -9.99
C GLY A 97 2.86 -14.99 -8.94
N THR A 98 1.62 -14.83 -9.39
CA THR A 98 0.53 -14.21 -8.63
C THR A 98 -0.42 -15.24 -8.01
N ILE A 99 -0.57 -15.22 -6.69
CA ILE A 99 -1.60 -15.96 -5.96
C ILE A 99 -2.86 -15.09 -5.91
N SER A 100 -4.00 -15.57 -6.41
CA SER A 100 -5.27 -14.86 -6.33
C SER A 100 -6.23 -15.51 -5.34
N THR A 101 -6.64 -14.74 -4.33
CA THR A 101 -7.67 -15.10 -3.36
C THR A 101 -9.05 -14.63 -3.80
N TYR A 102 -9.23 -14.18 -5.05
CA TYR A 102 -10.50 -13.67 -5.57
C TYR A 102 -11.68 -14.58 -5.23
N TYR A 103 -11.58 -15.87 -5.53
CA TYR A 103 -12.65 -16.83 -5.26
C TYR A 103 -12.73 -17.31 -3.81
N LEU A 104 -11.68 -17.12 -3.01
CA LEU A 104 -11.71 -17.36 -1.57
C LEU A 104 -12.51 -16.25 -0.87
N ASN A 105 -12.33 -15.00 -1.30
CA ASN A 105 -12.93 -13.84 -0.66
C ASN A 105 -14.33 -13.53 -1.21
N HIS A 106 -14.74 -14.19 -2.29
CA HIS A 106 -16.07 -14.08 -2.89
C HIS A 106 -16.85 -15.41 -2.76
N ASP A 107 -16.72 -16.15 -1.65
CA ASP A 107 -17.12 -17.57 -1.59
C ASP A 107 -18.60 -17.86 -1.24
N TYR A 108 -19.46 -16.85 -1.23
CA TYR A 108 -20.94 -16.94 -1.20
C TYR A 108 -21.57 -17.71 -0.03
N ALA A 109 -20.94 -17.70 1.14
CA ALA A 109 -21.60 -18.17 2.35
C ALA A 109 -21.22 -17.32 3.58
N SER A 110 -22.20 -16.99 4.42
CA SER A 110 -21.89 -16.41 5.72
C SER A 110 -21.14 -17.43 6.59
N GLY A 111 -19.98 -17.03 7.10
CA GLY A 111 -19.18 -17.82 8.04
C GLY A 111 -18.16 -18.78 7.42
N SER A 112 -17.78 -18.58 6.16
CA SER A 112 -16.57 -19.17 5.59
C SER A 112 -15.31 -18.58 6.25
N VAL A 113 -14.20 -19.32 6.24
CA VAL A 113 -12.92 -18.80 6.71
C VAL A 113 -12.13 -18.33 5.51
N ASN A 114 -12.07 -17.02 5.30
CA ASN A 114 -11.30 -16.37 4.24
C ASN A 114 -9.86 -16.19 4.72
N GLN A 115 -9.07 -17.27 4.72
CA GLN A 115 -7.71 -17.26 5.28
C GLN A 115 -6.68 -17.86 4.33
N LEU A 116 -5.52 -17.21 4.25
CA LEU A 116 -4.33 -17.69 3.55
C LEU A 116 -3.14 -17.76 4.53
N ASP A 117 -2.57 -18.94 4.70
CA ASP A 117 -1.43 -19.18 5.60
C ASP A 117 -0.15 -19.49 4.81
N ILE A 118 0.89 -18.69 5.01
CA ILE A 118 2.20 -18.82 4.34
C ILE A 118 3.28 -18.97 5.38
N SER A 119 3.94 -20.13 5.43
CA SER A 119 4.96 -20.40 6.44
C SER A 119 6.21 -21.08 5.92
N ASN A 120 7.39 -20.55 6.24
CA ASN A 120 8.67 -21.08 5.74
C ASN A 120 8.76 -21.11 4.21
N SER A 121 8.02 -20.24 3.53
CA SER A 121 7.88 -20.24 2.07
C SER A 121 8.52 -19.01 1.44
N VAL A 122 8.76 -19.07 0.14
CA VAL A 122 9.20 -17.93 -0.67
C VAL A 122 8.19 -17.72 -1.78
N ILE A 123 7.59 -16.54 -1.85
CA ILE A 123 6.70 -16.13 -2.92
C ILE A 123 7.45 -15.07 -3.73
N HIS A 124 7.80 -15.43 -4.97
CA HIS A 124 8.38 -14.54 -5.96
C HIS A 124 7.23 -14.02 -6.84
N GLY A 125 6.62 -12.89 -6.47
CA GLY A 125 5.45 -12.31 -7.11
C GLY A 125 4.47 -11.73 -6.08
N SER A 126 3.18 -11.79 -6.40
CA SER A 126 2.12 -11.07 -5.66
C SER A 126 1.05 -11.98 -5.06
N ILE A 127 0.38 -11.48 -4.02
CA ILE A 127 -0.88 -12.00 -3.51
C ILE A 127 -1.94 -10.93 -3.77
N THR A 128 -3.05 -11.31 -4.40
CA THR A 128 -4.13 -10.37 -4.67
C THR A 128 -5.51 -10.95 -4.40
N SER A 129 -6.46 -10.11 -3.97
CA SER A 129 -7.88 -10.47 -3.94
C SER A 129 -8.61 -10.10 -5.22
N GLU A 130 -7.98 -9.38 -6.13
CA GLU A 130 -8.55 -9.02 -7.41
C GLU A 130 -8.48 -10.16 -8.44
N LEU A 131 -9.20 -9.99 -9.54
CA LEU A 131 -9.02 -10.84 -10.71
C LEU A 131 -7.61 -10.62 -11.27
N PRO A 132 -6.83 -11.69 -11.49
CA PRO A 132 -5.52 -11.59 -12.12
C PRO A 132 -5.66 -10.93 -13.50
N PHE A 133 -4.92 -9.84 -13.69
CA PHE A 133 -4.84 -9.12 -14.94
C PHE A 133 -3.40 -9.18 -15.45
N GLY A 134 -3.24 -9.65 -16.69
CA GLY A 134 -1.95 -9.61 -17.39
C GLY A 134 -2.03 -8.72 -18.62
N TYR A 135 -1.01 -7.90 -18.87
CA TYR A 135 -1.01 -6.92 -19.95
C TYR A 135 0.15 -7.10 -20.92
N TYR A 136 -0.15 -6.84 -22.18
CA TYR A 136 0.75 -6.96 -23.32
C TYR A 136 1.23 -5.59 -23.84
N SER A 137 0.62 -4.50 -23.38
CA SER A 137 1.02 -3.13 -23.73
C SER A 137 0.67 -2.12 -22.62
N ILE A 138 1.53 -1.12 -22.47
CA ILE A 138 1.38 0.02 -21.56
C ILE A 138 1.42 1.30 -22.40
N THR A 139 0.39 2.13 -22.30
CA THR A 139 0.42 3.49 -22.84
C THR A 139 0.85 4.44 -21.74
N PRO A 140 2.01 5.12 -21.84
CA PRO A 140 2.49 6.03 -20.80
C PRO A 140 1.52 7.17 -20.52
N ALA A 141 1.52 7.65 -19.27
CA ALA A 141 0.81 8.87 -18.91
C ALA A 141 1.35 10.08 -19.69
N GLU A 142 0.47 10.94 -20.21
CA GLU A 142 0.88 12.22 -20.76
C GLU A 142 1.03 13.22 -19.61
N VAL A 143 2.22 13.77 -19.42
CA VAL A 143 2.46 14.84 -18.42
C VAL A 143 2.62 16.19 -19.10
N ASN A 144 1.99 17.22 -18.54
CA ASN A 144 2.15 18.58 -19.03
C ASN A 144 3.50 19.18 -18.60
N ALA A 145 3.80 20.39 -19.09
CA ALA A 145 5.05 21.09 -18.79
C ALA A 145 5.25 21.45 -17.29
N LYS A 146 4.23 21.28 -16.45
CA LYS A 146 4.31 21.45 -14.99
C LYS A 146 4.48 20.12 -14.24
N GLY A 147 4.54 18.99 -14.95
CA GLY A 147 4.58 17.66 -14.37
C GLY A 147 3.22 17.11 -13.93
N GLU A 148 2.12 17.76 -14.31
CA GLU A 148 0.76 17.28 -13.98
C GLU A 148 0.32 16.25 -15.04
N VAL A 149 -0.27 15.14 -14.62
CA VAL A 149 -0.82 14.11 -15.51
C VAL A 149 -2.05 14.64 -16.25
N VAL A 150 -1.99 14.67 -17.58
CA VAL A 150 -3.05 15.08 -18.51
C VAL A 150 -3.91 13.88 -18.91
N THR A 151 -3.27 12.76 -19.20
CA THR A 151 -3.93 11.46 -19.43
C THR A 151 -3.24 10.41 -18.56
N PRO A 152 -4.00 9.59 -17.83
CA PRO A 152 -3.43 8.55 -17.01
C PRO A 152 -2.78 7.47 -17.88
N GLN A 153 -1.81 6.77 -17.31
CA GLN A 153 -1.24 5.57 -17.90
C GLN A 153 -2.34 4.52 -18.09
N THR A 154 -2.37 3.87 -19.25
CA THR A 154 -3.36 2.82 -19.52
C THR A 154 -2.69 1.49 -19.83
N TYR A 155 -3.32 0.40 -19.39
CA TYR A 155 -2.81 -0.96 -19.55
C TYR A 155 -3.77 -1.73 -20.46
N SER A 156 -3.24 -2.32 -21.54
CA SER A 156 -4.01 -3.17 -22.44
C SER A 156 -3.69 -4.64 -22.15
N GLY A 157 -4.69 -5.41 -21.76
CA GLY A 157 -4.48 -6.76 -21.25
C GLY A 157 -5.76 -7.59 -21.14
N TYR A 158 -5.63 -8.72 -20.44
CA TYR A 158 -6.68 -9.70 -20.25
C TYR A 158 -6.86 -10.01 -18.76
N ASN A 159 -8.13 -10.05 -18.34
CA ASN A 159 -8.52 -10.65 -17.07
C ASN A 159 -8.61 -12.16 -17.22
N PHE A 160 -8.08 -12.90 -16.25
CA PHE A 160 -8.13 -14.35 -16.21
C PHE A 160 -9.24 -14.81 -15.27
N TYR A 161 -9.96 -15.85 -15.70
CA TYR A 161 -11.09 -16.42 -14.96
C TYR A 161 -10.94 -17.93 -14.92
N ASN A 162 -11.46 -18.59 -13.88
CA ASN A 162 -11.44 -20.06 -13.79
C ASN A 162 -12.49 -20.77 -14.70
N GLY A 163 -12.95 -20.12 -15.78
CA GLY A 163 -13.88 -20.72 -16.75
C GLY A 163 -15.30 -21.04 -16.23
N ILE A 164 -15.62 -20.71 -14.98
CA ILE A 164 -16.95 -20.85 -14.39
C ILE A 164 -17.57 -19.45 -14.27
N THR A 165 -18.52 -19.12 -15.16
CA THR A 165 -19.31 -17.88 -15.10
C THR A 165 -20.55 -18.04 -14.20
N THR A 166 -20.48 -18.83 -13.13
CA THR A 166 -21.64 -18.97 -12.23
C THR A 166 -21.80 -17.67 -11.49
N ASP A 167 -23.02 -17.09 -11.59
CA ASP A 167 -23.47 -15.87 -10.93
C ASP A 167 -22.80 -15.70 -9.57
N LEU A 168 -21.71 -14.95 -9.59
CA LEU A 168 -20.99 -14.52 -8.43
C LEU A 168 -21.99 -13.61 -7.67
N ASP A 169 -22.38 -13.95 -6.44
CA ASP A 169 -23.11 -13.01 -5.60
C ASP A 169 -22.16 -11.86 -5.22
N TYR A 170 -22.05 -10.88 -6.11
CA TYR A 170 -21.24 -9.66 -5.94
C TYR A 170 -21.59 -8.82 -4.71
N ASN A 171 -22.57 -9.26 -3.90
CA ASN A 171 -22.86 -8.63 -2.63
C ASN A 171 -21.76 -9.02 -1.64
N TRP A 172 -20.80 -8.11 -1.47
CA TRP A 172 -19.94 -8.11 -0.30
C TRP A 172 -20.80 -8.11 0.98
N TYR A 173 -20.35 -8.90 1.95
CA TYR A 173 -21.00 -9.04 3.26
C TYR A 173 -20.18 -8.29 4.29
N ASP A 174 -20.81 -7.30 4.94
CA ASP A 174 -20.21 -6.57 6.05
C ASP A 174 -19.66 -7.50 7.13
N GLY A 175 -18.38 -7.31 7.49
CA GLY A 175 -17.63 -8.15 8.42
C GLY A 175 -17.07 -9.45 7.84
N ASP A 176 -17.10 -9.66 6.52
CA ASP A 176 -16.41 -10.76 5.85
C ASP A 176 -14.93 -10.44 5.62
N VAL A 177 -14.14 -10.63 6.67
CA VAL A 177 -12.73 -10.20 6.71
C VAL A 177 -11.79 -11.29 6.20
N PHE A 178 -10.97 -10.96 5.21
CA PHE A 178 -9.86 -11.80 4.76
C PHE A 178 -8.69 -11.76 5.73
N THR A 179 -8.07 -12.91 6.00
CA THR A 179 -6.92 -13.03 6.90
C THR A 179 -5.70 -13.59 6.17
N LEU A 180 -4.61 -12.83 6.12
CA LEU A 180 -3.32 -13.26 5.58
C LEU A 180 -2.33 -13.45 6.72
N ASN A 181 -1.83 -14.67 6.90
CA ASN A 181 -0.78 -14.98 7.87
C ASN A 181 0.53 -15.33 7.17
N VAL A 182 1.56 -14.51 7.40
CA VAL A 182 2.91 -14.70 6.85
C VAL A 182 3.88 -14.95 8.00
N SER A 183 4.57 -16.09 7.97
CA SER A 183 5.44 -16.49 9.08
C SER A 183 6.75 -17.14 8.62
N ASN A 184 7.89 -16.55 8.97
CA ASN A 184 9.21 -16.97 8.50
C ASN A 184 9.26 -17.16 6.98
N SER A 185 8.65 -16.23 6.24
CA SER A 185 8.50 -16.31 4.79
C SER A 185 8.95 -15.02 4.13
N THR A 186 9.34 -15.10 2.86
CA THR A 186 9.61 -13.93 2.02
C THR A 186 8.51 -13.85 0.96
N ILE A 187 7.92 -12.67 0.81
CA ILE A 187 7.05 -12.32 -0.32
C ILE A 187 7.70 -11.12 -0.97
N ASP A 188 8.24 -11.35 -2.15
CA ASP A 188 9.11 -10.41 -2.85
C ASP A 188 8.70 -10.37 -4.31
N HIS A 189 8.69 -9.18 -4.90
CA HIS A 189 8.12 -8.99 -6.22
C HIS A 189 9.18 -8.89 -7.32
N ASP A 190 10.41 -8.48 -6.98
CA ASP A 190 11.53 -7.99 -7.83
C ASP A 190 11.95 -8.83 -9.05
N ASP A 191 11.51 -10.08 -9.16
CA ASP A 191 12.00 -11.01 -10.20
C ASP A 191 10.86 -11.60 -11.06
N TYR A 192 9.60 -11.21 -10.82
CA TYR A 192 8.41 -11.86 -11.42
C TYR A 192 7.27 -10.89 -11.83
N GLU A 193 7.63 -9.66 -12.22
CA GLU A 193 6.74 -8.68 -12.84
C GLU A 193 6.28 -9.10 -14.24
N ALA A 194 7.05 -9.95 -14.93
CA ALA A 194 6.76 -10.39 -16.29
C ALA A 194 7.22 -11.81 -16.62
N LEU A 195 6.50 -12.43 -17.57
CA LEU A 195 6.95 -13.57 -18.32
C LEU A 195 7.85 -13.13 -19.48
N TYR A 196 9.07 -13.64 -19.50
CA TYR A 196 9.97 -13.55 -20.65
C TYR A 196 9.93 -14.83 -21.45
N PHE A 197 9.61 -14.72 -22.74
CA PHE A 197 9.51 -15.88 -23.60
C PHE A 197 10.02 -15.60 -25.00
N THR A 198 10.30 -16.69 -25.71
CA THR A 198 10.58 -16.67 -27.14
C THR A 198 9.30 -17.07 -27.85
N ASP A 199 8.78 -16.15 -28.66
CA ASP A 199 7.69 -16.42 -29.58
C ASP A 199 8.26 -16.96 -30.89
N THR A 200 7.72 -18.08 -31.38
CA THR A 200 8.13 -18.72 -32.63
C THR A 200 6.99 -18.75 -33.62
N TYR A 201 7.14 -18.09 -34.77
CA TYR A 201 6.08 -17.99 -35.77
C TYR A 201 6.54 -18.41 -37.17
N LEU A 202 5.59 -18.68 -38.06
CA LEU A 202 5.86 -18.94 -39.47
C LEU A 202 5.86 -17.64 -40.30
N ASP A 203 6.87 -17.49 -41.13
CA ASP A 203 6.96 -16.50 -42.21
C ASP A 203 7.07 -17.26 -43.54
N GLY A 204 5.91 -17.69 -44.05
CA GLY A 204 5.83 -18.64 -45.16
C GLY A 204 6.33 -20.03 -44.75
N ASP A 205 7.29 -20.60 -45.49
CA ASP A 205 7.85 -21.94 -45.18
C ASP A 205 9.00 -21.90 -44.13
N LYS A 206 9.27 -20.74 -43.51
CA LYS A 206 10.39 -20.56 -42.58
C LYS A 206 9.89 -20.21 -41.19
N SER A 207 10.39 -20.93 -40.19
CA SER A 207 10.25 -20.55 -38.78
C SER A 207 11.18 -19.38 -38.47
N LYS A 208 10.63 -18.38 -37.79
CA LYS A 208 11.32 -17.25 -37.17
C LYS A 208 10.98 -17.21 -35.69
N SER A 209 11.75 -16.43 -34.94
CA SER A 209 11.45 -16.19 -33.53
C SER A 209 11.73 -14.74 -33.15
N THR A 210 10.98 -14.25 -32.17
CA THR A 210 11.21 -12.98 -31.49
C THR A 210 11.19 -13.20 -29.97
N ASN A 211 11.79 -12.30 -29.21
CA ASN A 211 11.68 -12.33 -27.76
C ASN A 211 10.61 -11.33 -27.34
N GLU A 212 9.73 -11.74 -26.43
CA GLU A 212 8.62 -10.92 -25.96
C GLU A 212 8.51 -10.97 -24.44
N THR A 213 7.73 -10.01 -23.93
CA THR A 213 7.48 -9.79 -22.52
C THR A 213 5.97 -9.68 -22.30
N PHE A 214 5.44 -10.42 -21.33
CA PHE A 214 4.06 -10.31 -20.88
C PHE A 214 4.04 -10.02 -19.39
N TYR A 215 3.50 -8.86 -19.00
CA TYR A 215 3.52 -8.45 -17.61
C TYR A 215 2.36 -9.08 -16.83
N THR A 216 2.66 -9.52 -15.62
CA THR A 216 1.77 -10.35 -14.80
C THR A 216 1.32 -9.70 -13.50
N ALA A 217 1.98 -8.62 -13.09
CA ALA A 217 1.60 -7.84 -11.92
C ALA A 217 2.31 -6.47 -11.89
N LEU A 218 1.77 -5.55 -11.09
CA LEU A 218 2.48 -4.39 -10.58
C LEU A 218 3.42 -4.86 -9.45
N GLY A 219 4.55 -4.19 -9.22
CA GLY A 219 5.62 -4.62 -8.29
C GLY A 219 5.26 -4.62 -6.79
N VAL A 220 4.00 -4.86 -6.41
CA VAL A 220 3.51 -4.88 -5.03
C VAL A 220 3.24 -6.31 -4.58
N ALA A 221 3.88 -6.75 -3.50
CA ALA A 221 3.78 -8.12 -3.00
C ALA A 221 2.37 -8.51 -2.51
N VAL A 222 1.62 -7.58 -1.95
CA VAL A 222 0.24 -7.81 -1.45
C VAL A 222 -0.67 -6.69 -1.94
N ASN A 223 -1.67 -7.01 -2.77
CA ASN A 223 -2.64 -6.04 -3.30
C ASN A 223 -4.09 -6.52 -3.08
N LEU A 224 -4.80 -5.93 -2.11
CA LEU A 224 -6.12 -6.42 -1.68
C LEU A 224 -7.19 -5.32 -1.76
N ASP A 225 -8.31 -5.64 -2.38
CA ASP A 225 -9.55 -4.86 -2.48
C ASP A 225 -10.65 -5.37 -1.53
N VAL A 226 -10.27 -6.03 -0.44
CA VAL A 226 -11.18 -6.58 0.58
C VAL A 226 -10.74 -6.20 1.98
N GLU A 227 -11.69 -6.16 2.92
CA GLU A 227 -11.41 -5.92 4.33
C GLU A 227 -10.43 -6.99 4.85
N SER A 228 -9.32 -6.56 5.45
CA SER A 228 -8.15 -7.43 5.61
C SER A 228 -7.50 -7.37 6.99
N ASN A 229 -7.20 -8.55 7.53
CA ASN A 229 -6.32 -8.79 8.68
C ASN A 229 -5.01 -9.43 8.21
N ILE A 230 -3.93 -8.66 8.18
CA ILE A 230 -2.60 -9.11 7.75
C ILE A 230 -1.69 -9.28 8.95
N ASN A 231 -1.12 -10.47 9.14
CA ASN A 231 -0.20 -10.81 10.22
C ASN A 231 1.14 -11.25 9.65
N ILE A 232 2.19 -10.46 9.86
CA ILE A 232 3.56 -10.72 9.37
C ILE A 232 4.46 -10.99 10.57
N THR A 233 4.98 -12.21 10.69
CA THR A 233 5.66 -12.69 11.90
C THR A 233 6.94 -13.46 11.63
N ASN A 234 7.75 -13.66 12.67
CA ASN A 234 8.86 -14.62 12.71
C ASN A 234 9.90 -14.39 11.61
N ASN A 235 10.47 -13.18 11.50
CA ASN A 235 11.50 -12.82 10.53
C ASN A 235 11.02 -12.94 9.07
N SER A 236 9.75 -12.63 8.84
CA SER A 236 9.22 -12.52 7.48
C SER A 236 9.66 -11.21 6.81
N ARG A 237 9.62 -11.20 5.48
CA ARG A 237 9.90 -10.03 4.63
C ARG A 237 8.80 -9.89 3.59
N VAL A 238 8.22 -8.70 3.46
CA VAL A 238 7.16 -8.39 2.48
C VAL A 238 7.49 -7.08 1.77
N ALA A 239 7.48 -7.08 0.44
CA ALA A 239 7.81 -5.93 -0.41
C ALA A 239 6.55 -5.23 -0.95
N GLY A 240 6.03 -4.25 -0.20
CA GLY A 240 4.81 -3.51 -0.56
C GLY A 240 3.51 -4.20 -0.12
N ILE A 241 2.61 -3.41 0.46
CA ILE A 241 1.23 -3.79 0.78
C ILE A 241 0.31 -2.66 0.34
N ALA A 242 -0.58 -2.95 -0.60
CA ALA A 242 -1.62 -2.05 -1.06
C ALA A 242 -2.99 -2.57 -0.64
N LEU A 243 -3.74 -1.74 0.07
CA LEU A 243 -5.13 -2.01 0.43
C LEU A 243 -6.02 -0.95 -0.20
N SER A 244 -6.97 -1.38 -1.02
CA SER A 244 -8.01 -0.52 -1.57
C SER A 244 -9.35 -0.92 -0.99
N GLU A 245 -10.24 0.06 -0.85
CA GLU A 245 -11.62 -0.26 -0.54
C GLU A 245 -12.31 -0.81 -1.80
N GLY A 246 -12.87 -2.01 -1.69
CA GLY A 246 -13.45 -2.73 -2.81
C GLY A 246 -14.89 -2.33 -3.13
N ASN A 247 -15.64 -3.29 -3.67
CA ASN A 247 -17.05 -3.10 -3.97
C ASN A 247 -17.93 -3.21 -2.71
N THR A 248 -18.40 -2.07 -2.20
CA THR A 248 -19.32 -1.98 -1.05
C THR A 248 -20.80 -1.80 -1.47
N SER A 249 -21.13 -2.00 -2.75
CA SER A 249 -22.46 -1.79 -3.33
C SER A 249 -23.47 -2.85 -2.87
N ASN A 250 -23.90 -2.80 -1.62
CA ASN A 250 -24.96 -3.65 -1.10
C ASN A 250 -26.14 -2.80 -0.64
N THR A 251 -27.28 -2.96 -1.32
CA THR A 251 -28.53 -2.22 -1.03
C THR A 251 -29.08 -2.42 0.40
N THR A 252 -28.53 -3.37 1.16
CA THR A 252 -28.90 -3.63 2.56
C THR A 252 -28.25 -2.64 3.52
N TYR A 253 -27.07 -2.10 3.17
CA TYR A 253 -26.19 -1.36 4.08
C TYR A 253 -26.07 0.13 3.73
N THR A 254 -27.12 0.71 3.14
CA THR A 254 -27.15 2.13 2.72
C THR A 254 -27.94 3.04 3.66
N SER A 255 -28.32 2.56 4.85
CA SER A 255 -29.22 3.29 5.76
C SER A 255 -28.70 3.47 7.18
N GLU A 256 -27.54 2.91 7.50
CA GLU A 256 -26.85 3.06 8.78
C GLU A 256 -25.33 3.12 8.57
N TYR A 257 -24.61 3.66 9.56
CA TYR A 257 -23.16 3.80 9.51
C TYR A 257 -22.44 2.45 9.54
N HIS A 258 -21.42 2.30 8.68
CA HIS A 258 -20.51 1.16 8.68
C HIS A 258 -19.04 1.57 8.48
N GLN A 259 -18.14 0.65 8.85
CA GLN A 259 -16.68 0.83 8.80
C GLN A 259 -16.05 -0.30 8.00
N TRP A 260 -14.98 0.00 7.27
CA TRP A 260 -14.12 -0.96 6.61
C TRP A 260 -12.79 -1.05 7.36
N ASP A 261 -12.60 -2.10 8.16
CA ASP A 261 -11.47 -2.20 9.09
C ASP A 261 -10.32 -3.04 8.53
N ASN A 262 -9.21 -2.38 8.18
CA ASN A 262 -7.96 -3.06 7.84
C ASN A 262 -7.01 -3.07 9.03
N ASN A 263 -6.45 -4.24 9.34
CA ASN A 263 -5.47 -4.40 10.41
C ASN A 263 -4.19 -5.06 9.89
N ILE A 264 -3.05 -4.38 10.03
CA ILE A 264 -1.72 -4.91 9.70
C ILE A 264 -0.89 -5.04 10.98
N ASN A 265 -0.51 -6.25 11.33
CA ASN A 265 0.32 -6.56 12.50
C ASN A 265 1.65 -7.16 12.07
N VAL A 266 2.75 -6.43 12.30
CA VAL A 266 4.10 -6.84 11.91
C VAL A 266 4.96 -7.06 13.16
N SER A 267 5.32 -8.32 13.45
CA SER A 267 6.15 -8.65 14.61
C SER A 267 7.44 -9.34 14.20
N ASN A 268 8.57 -8.84 14.71
CA ASN A 268 9.91 -9.37 14.44
C ASN A 268 10.18 -9.56 12.95
N SER A 269 9.70 -8.65 12.10
CA SER A 269 9.68 -8.81 10.64
C SER A 269 9.94 -7.48 9.93
N THR A 270 10.03 -7.52 8.60
CA THR A 270 10.29 -6.34 7.77
C THR A 270 9.21 -6.19 6.71
N VAL A 271 8.65 -4.98 6.59
CA VAL A 271 7.91 -4.54 5.41
C VAL A 271 8.77 -3.50 4.72
N THR A 272 8.95 -3.64 3.42
CA THR A 272 9.79 -2.76 2.60
C THR A 272 9.03 -2.25 1.39
N SER A 273 9.59 -1.29 0.64
CA SER A 273 8.98 -0.72 -0.57
C SER A 273 8.51 -1.82 -1.53
N GLY A 274 7.34 -1.62 -2.14
CA GLY A 274 6.96 -2.27 -3.39
C GLY A 274 7.35 -1.39 -4.58
N SER A 275 6.82 -1.68 -5.76
CA SER A 275 6.89 -0.82 -6.93
C SER A 275 5.51 -0.65 -7.57
N GLN A 276 5.15 0.59 -7.94
CA GLN A 276 3.89 0.91 -8.61
C GLN A 276 3.97 0.70 -10.13
N THR A 277 5.18 0.56 -10.66
CA THR A 277 5.44 0.26 -12.07
C THR A 277 6.19 -1.07 -12.22
N PRO A 278 6.06 -1.77 -13.37
CA PRO A 278 6.96 -2.85 -13.70
C PRO A 278 8.35 -2.29 -13.94
N LEU A 279 9.34 -2.81 -13.24
CA LEU A 279 10.71 -2.33 -13.32
C LEU A 279 11.57 -3.45 -13.84
N GLU A 280 11.75 -3.41 -15.15
CA GLU A 280 12.61 -4.36 -15.86
C GLU A 280 13.52 -3.53 -16.76
N GLU A 281 14.21 -2.58 -16.13
CA GLU A 281 15.09 -1.67 -16.84
C GLU A 281 16.48 -2.28 -17.02
N SER A 282 16.96 -2.27 -18.27
CA SER A 282 18.30 -2.74 -18.68
C SER A 282 19.50 -1.98 -18.05
N ASN A 283 19.27 -1.06 -17.09
CA ASN A 283 20.26 -0.19 -16.47
C ASN A 283 20.41 -0.47 -14.95
N GLY A 284 20.94 -1.63 -14.57
CA GLY A 284 21.29 -1.92 -13.17
C GLY A 284 22.55 -1.20 -12.69
N PHE A 285 22.47 -0.52 -11.54
CA PHE A 285 23.63 0.05 -10.81
C PHE A 285 23.80 -0.67 -9.45
N PHE A 286 25.02 -0.73 -8.90
CA PHE A 286 25.22 -1.26 -7.55
C PHE A 286 24.71 -0.27 -6.49
N GLY A 287 23.58 -0.55 -5.84
CA GLY A 287 23.01 0.30 -4.80
C GLY A 287 21.49 0.19 -4.75
N LYS A 288 20.85 1.17 -4.09
CA LYS A 288 19.39 1.31 -4.05
C LYS A 288 18.82 1.60 -5.44
N SER A 289 17.71 0.99 -5.80
CA SER A 289 17.06 1.04 -7.11
C SER A 289 15.59 1.41 -6.97
N ALA A 290 14.85 1.50 -8.07
CA ALA A 290 13.40 1.63 -8.00
C ALA A 290 12.72 0.28 -7.76
N GLU A 291 13.47 -0.83 -7.87
CA GLU A 291 12.93 -2.18 -7.71
C GLU A 291 12.19 -2.31 -6.38
N PRO A 292 11.16 -3.15 -6.32
CA PRO A 292 10.59 -3.51 -5.02
C PRO A 292 11.70 -4.00 -4.07
N SER A 293 11.42 -3.99 -2.78
CA SER A 293 12.37 -4.34 -1.73
C SER A 293 13.62 -3.44 -1.56
N ASP A 294 13.88 -2.50 -2.47
CA ASP A 294 15.10 -1.71 -2.55
C ASP A 294 14.90 -0.19 -2.42
N TYR A 295 14.28 0.24 -1.33
CA TYR A 295 13.93 1.64 -1.05
C TYR A 295 15.05 2.66 -1.37
N ALA A 296 14.84 3.46 -2.42
CA ALA A 296 15.73 4.53 -2.88
C ALA A 296 15.69 5.75 -1.96
N GLY A 297 14.51 6.10 -1.47
CA GLY A 297 14.25 7.31 -0.68
C GLY A 297 14.29 8.58 -1.51
N ASN A 298 13.84 8.51 -2.76
CA ASN A 298 13.77 9.65 -3.67
C ASN A 298 12.35 10.25 -3.78
N GLY A 299 11.36 9.61 -3.14
CA GLY A 299 9.96 10.06 -3.12
C GLY A 299 9.21 9.75 -4.41
N GLY A 300 9.72 8.80 -5.20
CA GLY A 300 9.02 8.26 -6.37
C GLY A 300 7.96 7.23 -5.97
N GLU A 301 7.07 6.92 -6.91
CA GLU A 301 5.96 5.98 -6.69
C GLU A 301 6.45 4.56 -6.33
N ASN A 302 7.69 4.20 -6.67
CA ASN A 302 8.27 2.88 -6.42
C ASN A 302 9.01 2.77 -5.07
N ASP A 303 8.81 3.74 -4.18
CA ASP A 303 9.36 3.74 -2.83
C ASP A 303 8.29 3.41 -1.76
N VAL A 304 7.04 3.15 -2.18
CA VAL A 304 5.88 2.97 -1.31
C VAL A 304 5.85 1.56 -0.71
N ALA A 305 5.96 1.47 0.62
CA ALA A 305 5.85 0.21 1.36
C ALA A 305 4.41 -0.12 1.77
N LEU A 306 3.61 0.90 2.07
CA LEU A 306 2.20 0.75 2.45
C LEU A 306 1.36 1.78 1.69
N SER A 307 0.29 1.34 1.03
CA SER A 307 -0.69 2.26 0.42
C SER A 307 -2.11 1.89 0.81
N PHE A 308 -2.90 2.90 1.13
CA PHE A 308 -4.31 2.78 1.47
C PHE A 308 -5.12 3.70 0.57
N SER A 309 -6.07 3.16 -0.18
CA SER A 309 -6.93 3.95 -1.08
C SER A 309 -8.39 3.70 -0.78
N ASP A 310 -9.07 4.77 -0.38
CA ASP A 310 -10.51 4.82 -0.29
C ASP A 310 -11.18 4.74 -1.68
N ASN A 311 -12.43 4.28 -1.70
CA ASN A 311 -13.29 4.29 -2.87
C ASN A 311 -14.40 5.34 -2.67
N ALA A 312 -14.32 6.45 -3.41
CA ALA A 312 -15.30 7.54 -3.30
C ALA A 312 -16.76 7.06 -3.43
N GLY A 313 -17.04 6.00 -4.21
CA GLY A 313 -18.40 5.46 -4.35
C GLY A 313 -18.91 4.65 -3.14
N SER A 314 -18.06 4.38 -2.14
CA SER A 314 -18.38 3.59 -0.97
C SER A 314 -19.20 4.36 0.06
N ASN A 315 -20.02 3.66 0.85
CA ASN A 315 -20.74 4.26 1.98
C ASN A 315 -19.98 4.13 3.32
N TYR A 316 -18.85 3.44 3.32
CA TYR A 316 -18.14 2.99 4.51
C TYR A 316 -16.94 3.89 4.76
N SER A 317 -16.66 4.22 6.02
CA SER A 317 -15.40 4.88 6.34
C SER A 317 -14.30 3.83 6.48
N MET A 318 -13.18 4.01 5.79
CA MET A 318 -12.01 3.16 5.85
C MET A 318 -11.21 3.42 7.15
N LYS A 319 -10.97 2.37 7.94
CA LYS A 319 -10.20 2.43 9.19
C LYS A 319 -8.99 1.51 9.09
N ASN A 320 -7.81 2.11 8.97
CA ASN A 320 -6.55 1.40 8.78
C ASN A 320 -5.70 1.45 10.05
N ASN A 321 -5.43 0.28 10.63
CA ASN A 321 -4.64 0.14 11.86
C ASN A 321 -3.39 -0.68 11.60
N VAL A 322 -2.22 -0.04 11.69
CA VAL A 322 -0.93 -0.66 11.39
C VAL A 322 -0.06 -0.67 12.64
N ASN A 323 0.44 -1.83 13.04
CA ASN A 323 1.25 -2.00 14.24
C ASN A 323 2.54 -2.77 13.96
N PHE A 324 3.68 -2.15 14.26
CA PHE A 324 5.01 -2.75 14.17
C PHE A 324 5.60 -2.99 15.57
N ASP A 325 5.91 -4.25 15.88
CA ASP A 325 6.53 -4.67 17.14
C ASP A 325 7.88 -5.37 16.91
N HIS A 326 8.99 -4.78 17.38
CA HIS A 326 10.35 -5.26 17.10
C HIS A 326 10.63 -5.44 15.60
N SER A 327 10.07 -4.55 14.78
CA SER A 327 10.01 -4.71 13.32
C SER A 327 10.60 -3.52 12.58
N THR A 328 10.70 -3.62 11.26
CA THR A 328 11.18 -2.54 10.40
C THR A 328 10.18 -2.25 9.28
N LEU A 329 9.86 -0.97 9.10
CA LEU A 329 9.19 -0.41 7.93
C LEU A 329 10.24 0.38 7.14
N LEU A 330 10.47 -0.02 5.89
CA LEU A 330 11.44 0.62 5.00
C LEU A 330 10.74 1.05 3.71
N GLY A 331 10.26 2.28 3.67
CA GLY A 331 9.51 2.79 2.54
C GLY A 331 8.50 3.84 2.96
N ASP A 332 7.94 4.48 1.94
CA ASP A 332 6.97 5.55 2.06
C ASP A 332 5.59 4.97 2.34
N VAL A 333 4.73 5.76 2.98
CA VAL A 333 3.34 5.40 3.28
C VAL A 333 2.41 6.40 2.63
N GLU A 334 1.49 5.91 1.82
CA GLU A 334 0.51 6.70 1.08
C GLU A 334 -0.91 6.42 1.60
N PHE A 335 -1.67 7.49 1.82
CA PHE A 335 -3.08 7.41 2.22
C PHE A 335 -3.93 8.34 1.38
N THR A 336 -4.89 7.78 0.65
CA THR A 336 -5.87 8.53 -0.13
C THR A 336 -7.26 8.30 0.44
N SER A 337 -7.96 9.40 0.70
CA SER A 337 -9.32 9.42 1.27
C SER A 337 -10.22 10.35 0.46
N HIS A 338 -11.47 9.92 0.26
CA HIS A 338 -12.52 10.71 -0.39
C HIS A 338 -13.74 10.85 0.53
N TRP A 339 -14.64 11.77 0.20
CA TRP A 339 -15.96 11.74 0.82
C TRP A 339 -16.78 10.58 0.27
N ASN A 340 -17.22 9.71 1.18
CA ASN A 340 -18.10 8.58 0.90
C ASN A 340 -19.33 8.94 0.04
N ASN A 341 -19.73 7.99 -0.80
CA ASN A 341 -20.87 8.00 -1.72
C ASN A 341 -20.81 9.16 -2.72
N ASP A 342 -19.66 9.38 -3.34
CA ASP A 342 -19.33 10.45 -4.29
C ASP A 342 -19.67 11.84 -3.73
N GLY A 343 -19.56 12.01 -2.41
CA GLY A 343 -20.00 13.22 -1.69
C GLY A 343 -21.51 13.50 -1.79
N VAL A 344 -22.34 12.56 -2.26
CA VAL A 344 -23.80 12.77 -2.40
C VAL A 344 -24.49 12.80 -1.04
N PHE A 345 -24.01 12.02 -0.07
CA PHE A 345 -24.48 12.13 1.33
C PHE A 345 -23.83 13.30 2.07
N PHE A 346 -22.72 13.82 1.54
CA PHE A 346 -21.89 14.84 2.17
C PHE A 346 -21.96 16.17 1.40
N TYR A 347 -22.92 17.01 1.76
CA TYR A 347 -23.21 18.33 1.21
C TYR A 347 -22.15 19.38 1.61
N SER A 348 -20.93 19.19 1.11
CA SER A 348 -19.71 19.94 1.44
C SER A 348 -19.79 21.46 1.24
N SER A 349 -20.76 21.98 0.47
CA SER A 349 -20.91 23.41 0.17
C SER A 349 -22.33 23.96 0.33
N THR A 350 -23.32 23.10 0.57
CA THR A 350 -24.73 23.52 0.66
C THR A 350 -25.37 23.26 2.00
N GLY A 351 -24.72 22.47 2.86
CA GLY A 351 -25.28 22.00 4.12
C GLY A 351 -26.50 21.09 3.93
N HIS A 352 -26.92 20.46 5.01
CA HIS A 352 -28.08 19.58 5.07
C HIS A 352 -28.95 19.96 6.28
N ASP A 353 -30.26 20.02 6.06
CA ASP A 353 -31.27 20.22 7.10
C ASP A 353 -31.75 18.83 7.52
N SER A 354 -31.07 18.27 8.53
CA SER A 354 -31.30 16.89 8.97
C SER A 354 -32.68 16.67 9.60
N ASN A 355 -33.32 17.75 10.08
CA ASN A 355 -34.55 17.68 10.85
C ASN A 355 -35.78 18.30 10.14
N GLY A 356 -35.57 18.97 8.99
CA GLY A 356 -36.61 19.54 8.13
C GLY A 356 -37.22 20.86 8.64
N ASP A 357 -36.54 21.58 9.54
CA ASP A 357 -37.03 22.86 10.09
C ASP A 357 -36.65 24.10 9.26
N GLY A 358 -35.88 23.90 8.19
CA GLY A 358 -35.40 24.93 7.27
C GLY A 358 -34.07 25.57 7.68
N VAL A 359 -33.40 25.06 8.71
CA VAL A 359 -32.05 25.44 9.12
C VAL A 359 -31.07 24.35 8.68
N LEU A 360 -30.00 24.76 7.99
CA LEU A 360 -28.91 23.85 7.65
C LEU A 360 -28.09 23.60 8.92
N ASP A 361 -28.04 22.34 9.36
CA ASP A 361 -27.51 21.96 10.66
C ASP A 361 -26.46 20.84 10.59
N THR A 362 -26.12 20.31 9.42
CA THR A 362 -25.03 19.33 9.21
C THR A 362 -24.38 19.56 7.86
N ASN A 363 -23.17 19.05 7.62
CA ASN A 363 -22.62 18.93 6.26
C ASN A 363 -23.17 17.72 5.51
N GLY A 364 -24.15 17.02 6.09
CA GLY A 364 -24.59 15.71 5.60
C GLY A 364 -23.64 14.62 6.06
N GLY A 365 -24.10 13.37 6.03
CA GLY A 365 -23.41 12.25 6.62
C GLY A 365 -24.39 11.29 7.27
N TRP A 366 -23.86 10.44 8.13
CA TRP A 366 -24.68 9.53 8.93
C TRP A 366 -25.39 10.29 10.07
N VAL A 367 -25.26 9.83 11.31
CA VAL A 367 -25.79 10.54 12.49
C VAL A 367 -24.82 11.64 12.94
N ASP A 368 -23.54 11.49 12.61
CA ASP A 368 -22.45 12.41 12.93
C ASP A 368 -21.51 12.50 11.72
N ASP A 369 -21.14 13.72 11.31
CA ASP A 369 -20.30 13.99 10.15
C ASP A 369 -18.91 13.33 10.28
N ALA A 370 -18.41 13.14 11.53
CA ALA A 370 -17.17 12.44 11.82
C ALA A 370 -17.18 10.94 11.43
N GLN A 371 -18.37 10.37 11.19
CA GLN A 371 -18.51 8.99 10.74
C GLN A 371 -18.09 8.80 9.27
N ASN A 372 -17.92 9.86 8.48
CA ASN A 372 -17.41 9.75 7.10
C ASN A 372 -15.89 9.98 7.01
N VAL A 373 -15.20 10.00 8.15
CA VAL A 373 -13.77 10.25 8.18
C VAL A 373 -13.03 8.93 8.07
N ASP A 374 -12.20 8.77 7.06
CA ASP A 374 -11.25 7.68 6.96
C ASP A 374 -10.05 7.92 7.89
N GLU A 375 -9.45 6.86 8.40
CA GLU A 375 -8.34 6.95 9.32
C GLU A 375 -7.20 6.02 8.93
N LEU A 376 -5.97 6.54 9.02
CA LEU A 376 -4.76 5.74 9.04
C LEU A 376 -4.02 5.95 10.35
N ASN A 377 -3.87 4.87 11.12
CA ASN A 377 -3.19 4.87 12.41
C ASN A 377 -1.98 3.94 12.36
N ILE A 378 -0.76 4.50 12.42
CA ILE A 378 0.49 3.72 12.46
C ILE A 378 1.09 3.77 13.86
N THR A 379 1.38 2.60 14.42
CA THR A 379 2.08 2.45 15.70
C THR A 379 3.40 1.70 15.53
N LEU A 380 4.51 2.32 15.91
CA LEU A 380 5.82 1.68 16.07
C LEU A 380 6.08 1.41 17.55
N ASN A 381 6.41 0.17 17.90
CA ASN A 381 6.62 -0.24 19.28
C ASN A 381 7.86 -1.12 19.48
N ASN A 382 8.39 -1.08 20.70
CA ASN A 382 9.46 -1.95 21.18
C ASN A 382 10.70 -1.98 20.28
N GLY A 383 11.25 -0.80 19.98
CA GLY A 383 12.45 -0.66 19.16
C GLY A 383 12.22 -0.84 17.66
N SER A 384 10.96 -0.81 17.21
CA SER A 384 10.63 -0.79 15.79
C SER A 384 11.20 0.43 15.10
N LYS A 385 11.52 0.30 13.81
CA LYS A 385 12.14 1.36 13.02
C LYS A 385 11.34 1.63 11.75
N TRP A 386 11.18 2.91 11.43
CA TRP A 386 10.68 3.36 10.15
C TRP A 386 11.70 4.27 9.47
N VAL A 387 12.00 4.00 8.21
CA VAL A 387 12.70 4.93 7.33
C VAL A 387 11.81 5.14 6.11
N GLY A 388 11.31 6.36 5.93
CA GLY A 388 10.28 6.62 4.94
C GLY A 388 9.60 7.98 5.09
N SER A 389 8.80 8.32 4.10
CA SER A 389 7.89 9.47 4.10
C SER A 389 6.44 9.06 4.42
N ALA A 390 5.61 10.01 4.83
CA ALA A 390 4.21 9.81 5.20
C ALA A 390 3.34 10.82 4.47
N ASN A 391 2.55 10.38 3.51
CA ASN A 391 1.80 11.27 2.62
C ASN A 391 0.31 10.98 2.69
N MET A 392 -0.48 12.06 2.61
CA MET A 392 -1.93 11.99 2.66
C MET A 392 -2.53 12.87 1.57
N SER A 393 -3.51 12.31 0.85
CA SER A 393 -4.40 13.00 -0.07
C SER A 393 -5.82 12.89 0.47
N ALA A 394 -6.35 13.99 0.99
CA ALA A 394 -7.70 14.05 1.56
C ALA A 394 -8.47 15.25 0.99
N GLU A 395 -9.77 15.04 0.76
CA GLU A 395 -10.72 16.09 0.43
C GLU A 395 -11.04 16.94 1.68
N VAL A 396 -11.26 18.24 1.49
CA VAL A 396 -11.39 19.20 2.61
C VAL A 396 -12.63 20.08 2.51
N ILE A 397 -13.25 20.37 3.65
CA ILE A 397 -14.23 21.43 3.84
C ILE A 397 -13.57 22.62 4.53
N ALA A 398 -13.66 23.78 3.91
CA ALA A 398 -13.20 25.04 4.47
C ALA A 398 -14.15 25.53 5.57
N PRO A 399 -13.67 26.30 6.57
CA PRO A 399 -14.51 26.77 7.68
C PRO A 399 -15.78 27.52 7.28
N ALA A 400 -15.79 28.20 6.13
CA ALA A 400 -16.96 28.93 5.63
C ALA A 400 -18.13 28.02 5.23
N ASP A 401 -17.85 26.75 4.92
CA ASP A 401 -18.79 25.77 4.42
C ASP A 401 -19.08 24.67 5.46
N MET A 402 -18.63 24.84 6.71
CA MET A 402 -18.93 23.93 7.83
C MET A 402 -20.28 24.23 8.49
N TYR A 403 -21.06 23.19 8.73
CA TYR A 403 -22.37 23.22 9.39
C TYR A 403 -22.39 22.19 10.52
N ASP A 404 -22.35 22.65 11.77
CA ASP A 404 -22.32 21.85 13.03
C ASP A 404 -21.23 20.75 13.13
N VAL A 405 -20.26 20.74 12.21
CA VAL A 405 -19.07 19.88 12.28
C VAL A 405 -17.91 20.61 12.96
N ALA A 406 -17.18 19.87 13.81
CA ALA A 406 -15.94 20.36 14.40
C ALA A 406 -14.77 20.12 13.43
N PRO A 407 -13.84 21.08 13.29
CA PRO A 407 -12.61 20.86 12.53
C PRO A 407 -11.82 19.66 13.06
N ASN A 408 -11.29 18.84 12.16
CA ASN A 408 -10.46 17.67 12.48
C ASN A 408 -9.01 17.79 11.98
N SER A 409 -8.69 18.82 11.17
CA SER A 409 -7.32 19.08 10.70
C SER A 409 -7.04 20.58 10.50
N LEU A 410 -5.77 20.94 10.33
CA LEU A 410 -5.29 22.31 10.06
C LEU A 410 -4.61 22.47 8.68
N THR A 411 -4.60 21.42 7.86
CA THR A 411 -3.93 21.38 6.55
C THR A 411 -4.88 20.93 5.42
N PRO A 412 -4.60 21.17 4.13
CA PRO A 412 -3.88 22.30 3.56
C PRO A 412 -4.76 23.58 3.47
N GLY A 413 -6.04 23.51 3.83
CA GLY A 413 -7.01 24.57 3.57
C GLY A 413 -6.87 25.76 4.51
N ALA A 414 -6.66 26.95 3.95
CA ALA A 414 -6.63 28.20 4.67
C ALA A 414 -7.72 29.15 4.14
N THR A 415 -8.50 29.74 5.03
CA THR A 415 -9.35 30.90 4.69
C THR A 415 -8.45 32.12 4.55
N ILE A 416 -8.43 32.67 3.34
CA ILE A 416 -7.69 33.87 3.00
C ILE A 416 -8.63 35.07 3.09
N GLU A 417 -8.18 36.17 3.71
CA GLU A 417 -8.92 37.43 3.68
C GLU A 417 -9.25 37.83 2.23
N ALA A 418 -10.51 38.15 1.97
CA ALA A 418 -10.97 38.68 0.69
C ALA A 418 -10.56 40.16 0.50
N ASN A 419 -9.25 40.43 0.54
CA ASN A 419 -8.64 41.72 0.28
C ASN A 419 -7.28 41.57 -0.41
N ASP A 420 -6.70 42.69 -0.86
CA ASP A 420 -5.44 42.71 -1.62
C ASP A 420 -4.22 42.23 -0.82
N TRP A 421 -4.34 41.99 0.50
CA TRP A 421 -3.24 41.45 1.32
C TRP A 421 -3.18 39.92 1.32
N GLY A 422 -4.28 39.22 1.04
CA GLY A 422 -4.30 37.76 0.93
C GLY A 422 -3.76 37.02 2.17
N ARG A 423 -4.06 37.51 3.37
CA ARG A 423 -3.58 36.90 4.63
C ARG A 423 -4.44 35.70 5.02
N ILE A 424 -3.83 34.67 5.58
CA ILE A 424 -4.53 33.54 6.21
C ILE A 424 -5.16 34.02 7.52
N ILE A 425 -6.47 33.81 7.68
CA ILE A 425 -7.25 34.19 8.89
C ILE A 425 -7.91 33.02 9.61
N ASP A 426 -8.01 31.87 8.95
CA ASP A 426 -8.40 30.61 9.57
C ASP A 426 -7.78 29.48 8.75
N ASN A 427 -7.48 28.34 9.38
CA ASN A 427 -6.97 27.14 8.71
C ASN A 427 -7.61 25.87 9.25
N LYS A 428 -8.62 26.00 10.11
CA LYS A 428 -9.31 24.86 10.71
C LYS A 428 -10.27 24.24 9.70
N VAL A 429 -9.92 23.07 9.20
CA VAL A 429 -10.68 22.37 8.18
C VAL A 429 -11.25 21.06 8.70
N PHE A 430 -12.19 20.50 7.93
CA PHE A 430 -12.70 19.17 8.14
C PHE A 430 -12.31 18.34 6.91
N GLN A 431 -11.46 17.33 7.12
CA GLN A 431 -10.90 16.45 6.10
C GLN A 431 -11.62 15.12 6.08
N SER A 432 -11.67 14.51 4.90
CA SER A 432 -12.15 13.14 4.70
C SER A 432 -11.22 12.12 5.32
N GLY A 433 -9.90 12.34 5.30
CA GLY A 433 -8.92 11.44 5.90
C GLY A 433 -8.16 12.08 7.05
N VAL A 434 -7.81 11.27 8.06
CA VAL A 434 -6.88 11.65 9.15
C VAL A 434 -5.76 10.62 9.28
N PHE A 435 -4.50 11.07 9.28
CA PHE A 435 -3.31 10.23 9.40
C PHE A 435 -2.57 10.48 10.72
N ASN A 436 -2.56 9.49 11.60
CA ASN A 436 -1.89 9.53 12.90
C ASN A 436 -0.71 8.56 13.00
N VAL A 437 0.37 9.01 13.64
CA VAL A 437 1.59 8.24 13.87
C VAL A 437 1.94 8.23 15.37
N ALA A 438 2.18 7.04 15.92
CA ALA A 438 2.58 6.84 17.31
C ALA A 438 3.86 6.00 17.44
N LEU A 439 4.85 6.50 18.19
CA LEU A 439 6.10 5.80 18.48
C LEU A 439 6.24 5.52 19.97
N ASN A 440 6.50 4.26 20.32
CA ASN A 440 6.59 3.80 21.71
C ASN A 440 7.81 2.92 21.96
N ASN A 441 8.27 2.94 23.21
CA ASN A 441 9.25 2.00 23.78
C ASN A 441 10.56 1.91 22.97
N GLY A 442 11.21 3.06 22.75
CA GLY A 442 12.49 3.15 22.05
C GLY A 442 12.42 2.96 20.54
N SER A 443 11.23 3.14 19.95
CA SER A 443 11.06 3.08 18.49
C SER A 443 11.63 4.33 17.81
N GLU A 444 11.85 4.24 16.51
CA GLU A 444 12.54 5.27 15.73
C GLU A 444 11.87 5.50 14.38
N TRP A 445 11.66 6.76 14.01
CA TRP A 445 11.29 7.15 12.64
C TRP A 445 12.34 8.11 12.09
N ASN A 446 12.96 7.74 10.98
CA ASN A 446 13.81 8.60 10.18
C ASN A 446 12.99 9.07 8.98
N THR A 447 12.56 10.33 9.00
CA THR A 447 11.78 10.89 7.89
C THR A 447 12.65 10.99 6.65
N VAL A 448 12.05 10.73 5.51
CA VAL A 448 12.63 10.97 4.18
C VAL A 448 11.62 11.82 3.41
N ASN A 449 12.08 12.64 2.47
CA ASN A 449 11.23 13.52 1.66
C ASN A 449 10.31 14.42 2.52
N SER A 450 9.11 14.73 2.02
CA SER A 450 8.09 15.46 2.77
C SER A 450 7.15 14.49 3.46
N SER A 451 6.69 14.84 4.66
CA SER A 451 5.68 14.09 5.39
C SER A 451 4.59 15.03 5.87
N VAL A 452 3.33 14.64 5.70
CA VAL A 452 2.12 15.36 6.12
C VAL A 452 1.20 14.38 6.84
N ILE A 453 1.03 14.60 8.14
CA ILE A 453 0.18 13.80 9.03
C ILE A 453 -0.62 14.75 9.93
N ASP A 454 -1.62 14.28 10.65
CA ASP A 454 -2.39 15.11 11.57
C ASP A 454 -1.77 15.09 12.97
N THR A 455 -1.55 13.89 13.52
CA THR A 455 -1.01 13.73 14.88
C THR A 455 0.25 12.89 14.92
N LEU A 456 1.27 13.41 15.61
CA LEU A 456 2.47 12.67 15.98
C LEU A 456 2.60 12.54 17.50
N ALA A 457 2.55 11.30 18.00
CA ALA A 457 2.79 10.98 19.41
C ALA A 457 4.09 10.19 19.59
N VAL A 458 5.09 10.74 20.28
CA VAL A 458 6.39 10.10 20.52
C VAL A 458 6.61 9.90 22.02
N ASN A 459 6.75 8.64 22.43
CA ASN A 459 6.70 8.25 23.84
C ASN A 459 7.78 7.24 24.23
N ASN A 460 8.07 7.14 25.53
CA ASN A 460 8.89 6.09 26.16
C ASN A 460 10.26 5.90 25.50
N GLY A 461 11.05 6.97 25.43
CA GLY A 461 12.40 6.94 24.86
C GLY A 461 12.47 6.78 23.34
N SER A 462 11.34 6.88 22.63
CA SER A 462 11.31 6.84 21.17
C SER A 462 11.80 8.14 20.55
N GLN A 463 12.17 8.09 19.28
CA GLN A 463 12.74 9.24 18.59
C GLN A 463 12.24 9.42 17.16
N VAL A 464 12.14 10.67 16.72
CA VAL A 464 11.91 11.04 15.33
C VAL A 464 13.09 11.89 14.86
N ASN A 465 13.67 11.56 13.71
CA ASN A 465 14.79 12.27 13.12
C ASN A 465 14.36 12.88 11.78
N VAL A 466 14.48 14.21 11.68
CA VAL A 466 14.12 15.01 10.51
C VAL A 466 15.38 15.69 9.98
N THR A 467 15.95 15.15 8.90
CA THR A 467 17.17 15.65 8.25
C THR A 467 16.97 15.53 6.74
N ASP A 468 17.35 16.56 5.97
CA ASP A 468 17.11 16.62 4.53
C ASP A 468 15.66 16.26 4.13
N SER A 469 14.69 16.59 4.99
CA SER A 469 13.28 16.17 4.91
C SER A 469 12.38 17.17 5.62
N SER A 470 11.06 17.08 5.38
CA SER A 470 10.08 17.91 6.07
C SER A 470 9.00 17.10 6.75
N LEU A 471 8.52 17.57 7.90
CA LEU A 471 7.42 17.00 8.65
C LEU A 471 6.41 18.09 9.02
N VAL A 472 5.19 17.95 8.51
CA VAL A 472 4.04 18.78 8.84
C VAL A 472 3.07 17.96 9.66
N SER A 473 2.69 18.47 10.83
CA SER A 473 1.69 17.84 11.69
C SER A 473 0.93 18.86 12.51
N ASP A 474 -0.38 18.73 12.64
CA ASP A 474 -1.18 19.63 13.46
C ASP A 474 -0.71 19.61 14.91
N THR A 475 -0.47 18.42 15.45
CA THR A 475 -0.01 18.26 16.84
C THR A 475 1.14 17.27 16.97
N ILE A 476 2.20 17.71 17.66
CA ILE A 476 3.35 16.88 18.03
C ILE A 476 3.44 16.78 19.55
N GLY A 477 3.29 15.58 20.09
CA GLY A 477 3.41 15.27 21.52
C GLY A 477 4.64 14.43 21.83
N LEU A 478 5.56 14.96 22.64
CA LEU A 478 6.75 14.26 23.11
C LEU A 478 6.65 13.97 24.61
N THR A 479 6.66 12.69 24.98
CA THR A 479 6.51 12.24 26.37
C THR A 479 7.52 11.16 26.79
N ASN A 480 7.73 11.05 28.10
CA ASN A 480 8.56 10.04 28.77
C ASN A 480 9.96 9.82 28.16
N GLY A 481 10.73 10.89 28.03
CA GLY A 481 12.13 10.85 27.58
C GLY A 481 12.32 10.62 26.08
N SER A 482 11.29 10.89 25.29
CA SER A 482 11.34 10.86 23.82
C SER A 482 12.09 12.04 23.20
N SER A 483 12.42 11.95 21.91
CA SER A 483 13.09 13.04 21.21
C SER A 483 12.58 13.32 19.81
N LEU A 484 12.59 14.59 19.43
CA LEU A 484 12.48 15.05 18.05
C LEU A 484 13.81 15.72 17.68
N ASN A 485 14.52 15.15 16.72
CA ASN A 485 15.85 15.61 16.31
C ASN A 485 15.76 16.22 14.92
N ILE A 486 15.99 17.53 14.82
CA ILE A 486 15.96 18.27 13.57
C ILE A 486 17.40 18.57 13.17
N GLY A 487 17.83 17.88 12.11
CA GLY A 487 19.17 17.93 11.53
C GLY A 487 19.34 19.04 10.50
N GLU A 488 20.41 18.93 9.72
CA GLU A 488 20.67 19.81 8.57
C GLU A 488 19.53 19.68 7.55
N ASP A 489 19.09 20.83 7.01
CA ASP A 489 17.98 20.97 6.05
C ASP A 489 16.65 20.28 6.45
N GLY A 490 16.52 19.88 7.72
CA GLY A 490 15.28 19.38 8.29
C GLY A 490 14.30 20.51 8.60
N LEU A 491 13.03 20.32 8.25
CA LEU A 491 11.96 21.29 8.47
C LEU A 491 10.80 20.65 9.24
N VAL A 492 10.39 21.26 10.35
CA VAL A 492 9.20 20.83 11.09
C VAL A 492 8.21 21.98 11.23
N ALA A 493 6.95 21.71 10.88
CA ALA A 493 5.83 22.64 11.05
C ALA A 493 4.72 21.98 11.87
N THR A 494 4.27 22.67 12.93
CA THR A 494 3.15 22.21 13.74
C THR A 494 2.39 23.36 14.38
N ASP A 495 1.10 23.22 14.62
CA ASP A 495 0.34 24.19 15.42
C ASP A 495 0.67 24.02 16.90
N HIS A 496 0.63 22.77 17.39
CA HIS A 496 0.83 22.49 18.81
C HIS A 496 1.95 21.49 19.08
N LEU A 497 3.02 21.98 19.72
CA LEU A 497 4.11 21.16 20.23
C LEU A 497 4.04 21.03 21.75
N THR A 498 3.86 19.82 22.26
CA THR A 498 3.96 19.50 23.69
C THR A 498 5.24 18.71 23.97
N VAL A 499 6.05 19.18 24.92
CA VAL A 499 7.27 18.48 25.38
C VAL A 499 7.17 18.27 26.88
N ASP A 500 7.04 17.02 27.31
CA ASP A 500 6.90 16.66 28.72
C ASP A 500 7.91 15.62 29.20
N SER A 501 7.89 15.32 30.50
CA SER A 501 8.56 14.16 31.11
C SER A 501 9.99 13.85 30.61
N TYR A 502 10.86 14.85 30.62
CA TYR A 502 12.27 14.78 30.19
C TYR A 502 12.49 14.53 28.69
N SER A 503 11.47 14.69 27.85
CA SER A 503 11.61 14.68 26.39
C SER A 503 12.34 15.92 25.87
N THR A 504 12.89 15.82 24.66
CA THR A 504 13.73 16.87 24.07
C THR A 504 13.39 17.14 22.61
N VAL A 505 13.46 18.41 22.22
CA VAL A 505 13.61 18.81 20.81
C VAL A 505 15.04 19.27 20.60
N ASN A 506 15.76 18.59 19.72
CA ASN A 506 17.15 18.89 19.41
C ASN A 506 17.23 19.56 18.05
N LEU A 507 17.88 20.72 18.00
CA LEU A 507 18.10 21.50 16.78
C LEU A 507 19.60 21.52 16.52
N THR A 508 20.01 20.97 15.38
CA THR A 508 21.41 21.03 14.96
C THR A 508 21.63 22.34 14.19
N GLU A 509 22.68 23.10 14.48
CA GLU A 509 22.93 24.38 13.80
C GLU A 509 23.15 24.14 12.29
N SER A 510 22.26 24.68 11.45
CA SER A 510 22.51 24.81 10.01
C SER A 510 23.75 25.67 9.80
N THR A 511 24.71 25.17 9.02
CA THR A 511 25.97 25.88 8.75
C THR A 511 25.82 27.00 7.71
N GLY A 512 24.60 27.29 7.22
CA GLY A 512 24.36 28.34 6.26
C GLY A 512 22.91 28.83 6.20
N TRP A 513 22.73 30.13 6.40
CA TRP A 513 21.50 30.94 6.23
C TRP A 513 20.45 30.82 7.36
N ASN A 514 19.94 31.98 7.79
CA ASN A 514 18.84 32.12 8.76
C ASN A 514 17.52 31.61 8.16
N THR A 515 17.35 30.29 8.06
CA THR A 515 16.07 29.66 7.73
C THR A 515 15.36 29.24 9.02
N THR A 516 14.03 29.39 9.05
CA THR A 516 13.21 28.94 10.18
C THR A 516 13.15 27.41 10.17
N ILE A 517 13.78 26.75 11.15
CA ILE A 517 13.94 25.29 11.22
C ILE A 517 12.72 24.60 11.89
N LEU A 518 12.11 25.29 12.86
CA LEU A 518 10.90 24.85 13.54
C LEU A 518 9.89 26.01 13.56
N THR A 519 8.69 25.75 13.05
CA THR A 519 7.60 26.73 13.06
C THR A 519 6.46 26.23 13.93
N CYS A 520 6.17 26.98 15.00
CA CYS A 520 4.97 26.85 15.83
C CYS A 520 4.24 28.19 15.75
N MET A 521 3.21 28.28 14.90
CA MET A 521 2.43 29.51 14.72
C MET A 521 1.06 29.36 15.35
N PRO A 522 0.79 29.96 16.52
CA PRO A 522 -0.58 30.19 16.93
C PRO A 522 -1.19 31.25 16.00
N ILE A 523 -2.28 30.92 15.32
CA ILE A 523 -3.06 31.94 14.59
C ILE A 523 -3.61 32.92 15.63
N PRO A 524 -3.47 34.24 15.42
CA PRO A 524 -4.10 35.22 16.29
C PRO A 524 -5.62 35.02 16.22
N SER A 525 -6.23 34.66 17.35
CA SER A 525 -7.68 34.79 17.54
C SER A 525 -8.10 36.21 17.15
N PRO A 526 -9.21 36.38 16.41
CA PRO A 526 -9.77 37.70 16.14
C PRO A 526 -10.08 38.48 17.43
#